data_AF-A0AAV3T2M2-F1
#
_entry.id   AF-A0AAV3T2M2-F1
#
_cell.length_a   1.000
_cell.length_b   1.000
_cell.length_c   1.000
_cell.angle_alpha   90.00
_cell.angle_beta   90.00
_cell.angle_gamma   90.00
#
_symmetry.space_group_name_H-M   'P 1'
#
loop_
_entity.id
_entity.type
_entity.pdbx_description
1 polymer ?
#
loop_
_entity_poly.entity_id
_entity_poly.type
_entity_poly.pdbx_seq_one_letter_code
_entity_poly.pdbx_strand_id
1 'polypeptide(L)'
;MVTGSRDAFTELGTLGVEEEFFVVDESGVPTAGSDQLVYDGDPPELLDGRLDHELFKFVVETQTPRLDGIEEAGDAIREVREALVEYAASHGLGIAGAGLHPGARWREHEHAEKPRYRSQLERIQYPQHRNTTAGLHVHVGVDDPDKAVWVANEIRWYLPVMLALSANSPFWNGFDTGLASARAKVFENLPNTGMPTAFEDYDAFEDYEERMVSQGSINDRGELWFDVRPHSGHGTVEVRAPDGQHDPSVVETFVEYTHALVVDFAERYEDGEPGTDVRREVLDENKWRAVRHGHDASFLEPEGGVVSLGEVVEREAERLDVPGLRDVYDRESGAERQRRIRGEDGARALYDSILL
;
A
#
# COMPACT_ATOMS: atom_id res chain seq x y z
N MET A 1 3.09 -4.16 21.00
CA MET A 1 2.02 -4.91 21.71
C MET A 1 1.39 -5.86 20.72
N VAL A 2 0.99 -7.06 21.17
CA VAL A 2 0.48 -8.11 20.26
C VAL A 2 -0.89 -7.73 19.67
N THR A 3 -1.69 -7.04 20.47
CA THR A 3 -2.99 -6.43 20.11
C THR A 3 -2.98 -4.93 20.41
N GLY A 4 -4.04 -4.23 20.01
CA GLY A 4 -4.24 -2.80 20.27
C GLY A 4 -5.13 -2.41 21.42
N SER A 5 -5.60 -1.17 21.37
CA SER A 5 -6.49 -0.57 22.37
C SER A 5 -7.38 0.49 21.74
N ARG A 6 -8.63 0.56 22.23
CA ARG A 6 -9.55 1.69 22.00
C ARG A 6 -8.90 3.04 22.31
N ASP A 7 -8.01 3.10 23.30
CA ASP A 7 -7.37 4.34 23.75
C ASP A 7 -6.36 4.91 22.73
N ALA A 8 -6.05 4.19 21.66
CA ALA A 8 -5.16 4.69 20.60
C ALA A 8 -5.82 5.77 19.74
N PHE A 9 -7.15 5.72 19.59
CA PHE A 9 -7.94 6.60 18.72
C PHE A 9 -8.21 7.91 19.44
N THR A 10 -7.40 8.93 19.16
CA THR A 10 -7.35 10.17 19.97
C THR A 10 -7.34 11.45 19.16
N GLU A 11 -6.96 11.39 17.88
CA GLU A 11 -6.76 12.59 17.08
C GLU A 11 -7.10 12.32 15.61
N LEU A 12 -8.00 13.13 15.05
CA LEU A 12 -8.43 13.05 13.66
C LEU A 12 -7.48 13.85 12.76
N GLY A 13 -7.10 13.27 11.62
CA GLY A 13 -6.45 14.00 10.52
C GLY A 13 -4.92 14.02 10.54
N THR A 14 -4.28 13.45 11.57
CA THR A 14 -2.81 13.26 11.57
C THR A 14 -2.41 12.20 10.55
N LEU A 15 -1.18 12.26 10.04
CA LEU A 15 -0.74 11.39 8.95
C LEU A 15 0.53 10.59 9.26
N GLY A 16 0.62 9.43 8.63
CA GLY A 16 1.85 8.66 8.49
C GLY A 16 1.85 7.93 7.16
N VAL A 17 2.99 7.92 6.47
CA VAL A 17 3.13 7.28 5.16
C VAL A 17 4.24 6.25 5.23
N GLU A 18 3.95 5.04 4.78
CA GLU A 18 4.93 3.97 4.62
C GLU A 18 5.09 3.66 3.13
N GLU A 19 6.33 3.61 2.66
CA GLU A 19 6.66 3.29 1.28
C GLU A 19 7.64 2.13 1.23
N GLU A 20 7.29 1.09 0.47
CA GLU A 20 8.18 -0.04 0.22
C GLU A 20 8.88 0.15 -1.14
N PHE A 21 10.18 -0.13 -1.18
CA PHE A 21 11.03 -0.01 -2.37
C PHE A 21 11.92 -1.23 -2.58
N PHE A 22 12.43 -1.37 -3.81
CA PHE A 22 13.42 -2.37 -4.16
C PHE A 22 14.83 -1.80 -4.09
N VAL A 23 15.72 -2.46 -3.36
CA VAL A 23 17.16 -2.24 -3.39
C VAL A 23 17.73 -2.93 -4.62
N VAL A 24 18.44 -2.18 -5.46
CA VAL A 24 18.96 -2.65 -6.75
C VAL A 24 20.46 -2.41 -6.89
N ASP A 25 21.09 -3.20 -7.75
CA ASP A 25 22.49 -3.01 -8.14
C ASP A 25 22.67 -1.93 -9.22
N GLU A 26 23.89 -1.70 -9.69
CA GLU A 26 24.19 -0.82 -10.84
C GLU A 26 23.45 -1.25 -12.13
N SER A 27 23.03 -2.52 -12.17
CA SER A 27 22.27 -3.09 -13.26
C SER A 27 20.78 -2.73 -13.23
N GLY A 28 20.30 -2.10 -12.14
CA GLY A 28 18.88 -1.85 -11.87
C GLY A 28 18.12 -3.13 -11.53
N VAL A 29 18.80 -4.18 -11.04
CA VAL A 29 18.21 -5.48 -10.72
C VAL A 29 18.21 -5.67 -9.20
N PRO A 30 17.15 -6.28 -8.61
CA PRO A 30 17.06 -6.47 -7.16
C PRO A 30 18.27 -7.22 -6.62
N THR A 31 18.86 -6.68 -5.56
CA THR A 31 20.06 -7.22 -4.91
C THR A 31 19.89 -7.25 -3.41
N ALA A 32 20.52 -8.22 -2.75
CA ALA A 32 20.47 -8.33 -1.30
C ALA A 32 21.26 -7.18 -0.66
N GLY A 33 20.57 -6.12 -0.28
CA GLY A 33 21.17 -4.92 0.32
C GLY A 33 20.38 -4.33 1.49
N SER A 34 19.17 -4.82 1.80
CA SER A 34 18.40 -4.29 2.92
C SER A 34 19.09 -4.52 4.27
N ASP A 35 19.74 -5.66 4.49
CA ASP A 35 20.53 -5.90 5.72
C ASP A 35 21.64 -4.84 5.89
N GLN A 36 22.31 -4.48 4.78
CA GLN A 36 23.38 -3.47 4.78
C GLN A 36 22.83 -2.09 5.15
N LEU A 37 21.67 -1.72 4.61
CA LEU A 37 21.05 -0.41 4.85
C LEU A 37 20.40 -0.33 6.24
N VAL A 38 19.85 -1.43 6.76
CA VAL A 38 19.03 -1.39 7.98
C VAL A 38 19.83 -1.77 9.24
N TYR A 39 20.81 -2.68 9.15
CA TYR A 39 21.54 -3.19 10.32
C TYR A 39 23.01 -2.82 10.37
N ASP A 40 23.69 -2.89 9.22
CA ASP A 40 25.15 -2.77 9.20
C ASP A 40 25.61 -1.31 8.99
N GLY A 41 24.75 -0.47 8.42
CA GLY A 41 25.02 0.93 8.18
C GLY A 41 24.57 1.86 9.32
N ASP A 42 24.78 3.16 9.11
CA ASP A 42 24.41 4.23 10.05
C ASP A 42 23.41 5.16 9.35
N PRO A 43 22.09 4.88 9.41
CA PRO A 43 21.09 5.65 8.69
C PRO A 43 21.07 7.10 9.19
N PRO A 44 20.82 8.09 8.31
CA PRO A 44 20.64 9.48 8.74
C PRO A 44 19.46 9.59 9.71
N GLU A 45 19.46 10.63 10.56
CA GLU A 45 18.46 10.83 11.63
C GLU A 45 17.00 10.77 11.13
N LEU A 46 16.76 11.22 9.90
CA LEU A 46 15.43 11.14 9.28
C LEU A 46 14.95 9.70 9.10
N LEU A 47 15.86 8.78 8.76
CA LEU A 47 15.60 7.36 8.53
C LEU A 47 15.83 6.48 9.76
N ASP A 48 16.53 6.98 10.79
CA ASP A 48 16.80 6.21 12.01
C ASP A 48 15.49 5.82 12.71
N GLY A 49 15.32 4.51 12.95
CA GLY A 49 14.09 3.92 13.46
C GLY A 49 12.89 3.97 12.50
N ARG A 50 13.06 4.44 11.27
CA ARG A 50 12.03 4.57 10.21
C ARG A 50 12.40 3.91 8.89
N LEU A 51 13.50 3.16 8.88
CA LEU A 51 13.93 2.29 7.78
C LEU A 51 13.90 0.86 8.30
N ASP A 52 13.03 0.01 7.75
CA ASP A 52 13.01 -1.43 8.03
C ASP A 52 13.26 -2.23 6.74
N HIS A 53 13.58 -3.50 6.92
CA HIS A 53 13.63 -4.51 5.87
C HIS A 53 12.30 -5.28 5.80
N GLU A 54 12.05 -5.84 4.62
CA GLU A 54 10.97 -6.80 4.42
C GLU A 54 11.46 -8.26 4.32
N LEU A 55 10.55 -9.22 4.10
CA LEU A 55 10.88 -10.65 4.00
C LEU A 55 12.05 -10.92 3.06
N PHE A 56 12.08 -10.27 1.90
CA PHE A 56 13.17 -10.41 0.94
C PHE A 56 14.25 -9.38 1.23
N LYS A 57 15.52 -9.80 1.18
CA LYS A 57 16.68 -8.94 1.46
C LYS A 57 16.92 -7.80 0.46
N PHE A 58 16.03 -7.65 -0.52
CA PHE A 58 16.06 -6.60 -1.52
C PHE A 58 14.87 -5.65 -1.41
N VAL A 59 14.02 -5.79 -0.39
CA VAL A 59 12.90 -4.87 -0.13
C VAL A 59 13.17 -4.13 1.17
N VAL A 60 13.01 -2.81 1.11
CA VAL A 60 13.10 -1.90 2.27
C VAL A 60 11.79 -1.12 2.39
N GLU A 61 11.44 -0.76 3.61
CA GLU A 61 10.31 0.10 3.94
C GLU A 61 10.82 1.36 4.60
N THR A 62 10.36 2.52 4.14
CA THR A 62 10.58 3.80 4.83
C THR A 62 9.28 4.35 5.37
N GLN A 63 9.36 5.01 6.52
CA GLN A 63 8.23 5.65 7.18
C GLN A 63 8.48 7.14 7.34
N THR A 64 7.46 7.97 7.08
CA THR A 64 7.53 9.38 7.50
C THR A 64 7.49 9.47 9.03
N PRO A 65 7.99 10.57 9.62
CA PRO A 65 7.53 10.97 10.95
C PRO A 65 6.00 11.06 10.98
N ARG A 66 5.41 11.01 12.17
CA ARG A 66 4.01 11.39 12.35
C ARG A 66 3.87 12.87 12.00
N LEU A 67 2.95 13.18 11.10
CA LEU A 67 2.63 14.52 10.64
C LEU A 67 1.32 14.99 11.27
N ASP A 68 1.22 16.30 11.53
CA ASP A 68 0.04 16.88 12.16
C ASP A 68 -1.07 17.24 11.14
N GLY A 69 -0.77 17.19 9.84
CA GLY A 69 -1.73 17.49 8.78
C GLY A 69 -1.21 17.21 7.38
N ILE A 70 -2.06 17.43 6.38
CA ILE A 70 -1.77 17.16 4.97
C ILE A 70 -0.75 18.14 4.37
N GLU A 71 -0.65 19.35 4.94
CA GLU A 71 0.20 20.44 4.46
C GLU A 71 1.70 20.08 4.49
N GLU A 72 2.12 19.22 5.41
CA GLU A 72 3.52 18.80 5.60
C GLU A 72 3.85 17.51 4.83
N ALA A 73 2.85 16.79 4.33
CA ALA A 73 3.02 15.44 3.78
C ALA A 73 3.92 15.40 2.54
N GLY A 74 3.71 16.32 1.60
CA GLY A 74 4.49 16.35 0.37
C GLY A 74 5.98 16.56 0.60
N ASP A 75 6.35 17.45 1.51
CA ASP A 75 7.76 17.72 1.83
C ASP A 75 8.37 16.54 2.59
N ALA A 76 7.66 15.97 3.58
CA ALA A 76 8.14 14.81 4.33
C ALA A 76 8.40 13.58 3.42
N ILE A 77 7.51 13.31 2.46
CA ILE A 77 7.68 12.21 1.49
C ILE A 77 8.94 12.40 0.66
N ARG A 78 9.17 13.61 0.14
CA ARG A 78 10.34 13.91 -0.70
C ARG A 78 11.64 13.85 0.11
N GLU A 79 11.66 14.43 1.30
CA GLU A 79 12.84 14.40 2.18
C GLU A 79 13.23 12.97 2.57
N VAL A 80 12.27 12.11 2.91
CA VAL A 80 12.53 10.69 3.24
C VAL A 80 13.07 9.94 2.03
N ARG A 81 12.47 10.12 0.84
CA ARG A 81 12.94 9.50 -0.41
C ARG A 81 14.35 9.96 -0.79
N GLU A 82 14.62 11.26 -0.72
CA GLU A 82 15.95 11.83 -1.00
C GLU A 82 16.99 11.25 -0.03
N ALA A 83 16.69 11.23 1.27
CA ALA A 83 17.57 10.63 2.27
C ALA A 83 17.83 9.14 2.00
N LEU A 84 16.80 8.38 1.60
CA LEU A 84 16.94 6.96 1.27
C LEU A 84 17.85 6.76 0.05
N VAL A 85 17.65 7.53 -1.02
CA VAL A 85 18.44 7.44 -2.25
C VAL A 85 19.90 7.80 -1.99
N GLU A 86 20.16 8.91 -1.30
CA GLU A 86 21.53 9.33 -0.95
C GLU A 86 22.22 8.31 -0.06
N TYR A 87 21.51 7.78 0.93
CA TYR A 87 22.02 6.77 1.85
C TYR A 87 22.35 5.45 1.13
N ALA A 88 21.47 4.97 0.26
CA ALA A 88 21.71 3.78 -0.55
C ALA A 88 22.89 3.98 -1.50
N ALA A 89 22.98 5.13 -2.16
CA ALA A 89 24.09 5.46 -3.05
C ALA A 89 25.44 5.47 -2.32
N SER A 90 25.49 5.92 -1.06
CA SER A 90 26.71 5.87 -0.24
C SER A 90 27.21 4.44 0.03
N HIS A 91 26.34 3.44 -0.10
CA HIS A 91 26.65 2.01 0.01
C HIS A 91 26.85 1.32 -1.35
N GLY A 92 26.83 2.07 -2.46
CA GLY A 92 26.94 1.53 -3.82
C GLY A 92 25.67 0.81 -4.30
N LEU A 93 24.52 1.13 -3.71
CA LEU A 93 23.21 0.57 -4.02
C LEU A 93 22.32 1.63 -4.68
N GLY A 94 21.32 1.18 -5.44
CA GLY A 94 20.23 2.02 -5.96
C GLY A 94 18.88 1.65 -5.35
N ILE A 95 17.88 2.50 -5.58
CA ILE A 95 16.51 2.30 -5.13
C ILE A 95 15.56 2.38 -6.33
N ALA A 96 14.57 1.48 -6.37
CA ALA A 96 13.55 1.44 -7.41
C ALA A 96 12.13 1.35 -6.81
N GLY A 97 11.17 2.07 -7.40
CA GLY A 97 9.78 2.12 -6.98
C GLY A 97 8.82 1.46 -7.98
N ALA A 98 8.10 0.43 -7.53
CA ALA A 98 7.04 -0.24 -8.28
C ALA A 98 6.24 -1.15 -7.35
N GLY A 99 5.07 -1.64 -7.76
CA GLY A 99 4.35 -2.69 -7.01
C GLY A 99 5.06 -4.04 -7.06
N LEU A 100 5.73 -4.32 -8.19
CA LEU A 100 6.61 -5.47 -8.40
C LEU A 100 7.77 -5.02 -9.28
N HIS A 101 9.00 -5.35 -8.90
CA HIS A 101 10.13 -5.13 -9.77
C HIS A 101 10.06 -6.06 -11.01
N PRO A 102 10.07 -5.54 -12.26
CA PRO A 102 9.86 -6.38 -13.45
C PRO A 102 10.94 -7.44 -13.67
N GLY A 103 12.13 -7.22 -13.10
CA GLY A 103 13.26 -8.15 -13.11
C GLY A 103 13.36 -9.08 -11.91
N ALA A 104 12.55 -8.92 -10.85
CA ALA A 104 12.66 -9.75 -9.66
C ALA A 104 12.32 -11.21 -9.97
N ARG A 105 13.16 -12.13 -9.49
CA ARG A 105 12.93 -13.57 -9.58
C ARG A 105 13.10 -14.20 -8.21
N TRP A 106 11.99 -14.38 -7.51
CA TRP A 106 12.01 -14.78 -6.09
C TRP A 106 12.85 -16.03 -5.78
N ARG A 107 12.98 -16.98 -6.72
CA ARG A 107 13.79 -18.20 -6.56
C ARG A 107 15.30 -17.96 -6.56
N GLU A 108 15.73 -16.80 -7.03
CA GLU A 108 17.14 -16.42 -7.17
C GLU A 108 17.60 -15.52 -6.00
N HIS A 109 16.71 -15.21 -5.04
CA HIS A 109 16.98 -14.26 -3.97
C HIS A 109 16.81 -14.86 -2.57
N GLU A 110 17.48 -14.22 -1.61
CA GLU A 110 17.51 -14.64 -0.21
C GLU A 110 16.37 -14.03 0.60
N HIS A 111 15.84 -14.81 1.55
CA HIS A 111 14.94 -14.30 2.59
C HIS A 111 15.74 -13.80 3.79
N ALA A 112 15.17 -12.84 4.52
CA ALA A 112 15.64 -12.39 5.81
C ALA A 112 15.60 -13.54 6.84
N GLU A 113 16.61 -13.58 7.71
CA GLU A 113 16.81 -14.69 8.65
C GLU A 113 16.22 -14.45 10.05
N LYS A 114 15.55 -13.30 10.27
CA LYS A 114 15.00 -12.96 11.58
C LYS A 114 13.93 -13.96 12.03
N PRO A 115 13.77 -14.18 13.36
CA PRO A 115 12.80 -15.11 13.90
C PRO A 115 11.35 -14.88 13.40
N ARG A 116 10.92 -13.62 13.26
CA ARG A 116 9.58 -13.28 12.74
C ARG A 116 9.34 -13.85 11.34
N TYR A 117 10.31 -13.68 10.45
CA TYR A 117 10.21 -14.13 9.06
C TYR A 117 10.36 -15.64 8.93
N ARG A 118 11.23 -16.28 9.73
CA ARG A 118 11.29 -17.74 9.79
C ARG A 118 9.96 -18.35 10.23
N SER A 119 9.32 -17.79 11.26
CA SER A 119 7.98 -18.19 11.71
C SER A 119 6.94 -18.05 10.60
N GLN A 120 6.94 -16.92 9.88
CA GLN A 120 6.02 -16.71 8.74
C GLN A 120 6.27 -17.70 7.60
N LEU A 121 7.53 -17.94 7.21
CA LEU A 121 7.87 -18.92 6.18
C LEU A 121 7.42 -20.34 6.57
N GLU A 122 7.63 -20.74 7.82
CA GLU A 122 7.18 -22.03 8.34
C GLU A 122 5.65 -22.16 8.38
N ARG A 123 4.93 -21.11 8.75
CA ARG A 123 3.46 -21.15 8.86
C ARG A 123 2.75 -21.00 7.50
N ILE A 124 3.20 -20.08 6.66
CA ILE A 124 2.50 -19.68 5.43
C ILE A 124 2.99 -20.48 4.23
N GLN A 125 4.25 -20.92 4.22
CA GLN A 125 4.85 -21.73 3.17
C GLN A 125 4.84 -21.01 1.79
N TYR A 126 4.46 -21.72 0.73
CA TYR A 126 4.68 -21.33 -0.67
C TYR A 126 4.20 -19.92 -1.05
N PRO A 127 3.06 -19.40 -0.54
CA PRO A 127 2.67 -18.00 -0.75
C PRO A 127 3.70 -16.98 -0.25
N GLN A 128 4.30 -17.20 0.93
CA GLN A 128 5.26 -16.26 1.52
C GLN A 128 6.59 -16.31 0.77
N HIS A 129 7.02 -17.50 0.33
CA HIS A 129 8.24 -17.68 -0.48
C HIS A 129 8.27 -16.93 -1.81
N ARG A 130 7.15 -16.36 -2.25
CA ARG A 130 7.04 -15.65 -3.53
C ARG A 130 6.57 -14.20 -3.38
N ASN A 131 6.48 -13.69 -2.15
CA ASN A 131 5.95 -12.38 -1.83
C ASN A 131 6.99 -11.26 -2.03
N THR A 132 7.22 -10.86 -3.28
CA THR A 132 8.19 -9.82 -3.65
C THR A 132 7.52 -8.46 -3.88
N THR A 133 6.48 -8.16 -3.11
CA THR A 133 5.62 -6.99 -3.31
C THR A 133 6.19 -5.76 -2.62
N ALA A 134 5.90 -4.59 -3.20
CA ALA A 134 6.14 -3.29 -2.58
C ALA A 134 4.85 -2.44 -2.68
N GLY A 135 4.42 -1.83 -1.59
CA GLY A 135 3.20 -1.05 -1.44
C GLY A 135 3.41 0.39 -1.01
N LEU A 136 2.30 1.12 -1.01
CA LEU A 136 2.14 2.39 -0.33
C LEU A 136 1.07 2.20 0.75
N HIS A 137 1.41 2.52 2.00
CA HIS A 137 0.48 2.53 3.12
C HIS A 137 0.28 3.96 3.60
N VAL A 138 -0.98 4.36 3.77
CA VAL A 138 -1.34 5.69 4.28
C VAL A 138 -2.16 5.52 5.54
N HIS A 139 -1.65 6.06 6.64
CA HIS A 139 -2.30 6.12 7.94
C HIS A 139 -2.92 7.50 8.13
N VAL A 140 -4.22 7.54 8.41
CA VAL A 140 -4.92 8.77 8.82
C VAL A 140 -5.46 8.58 10.22
N GLY A 141 -5.07 9.45 11.16
CA GLY A 141 -5.54 9.44 12.54
C GLY A 141 -7.05 9.61 12.61
N VAL A 142 -7.69 8.88 13.52
CA VAL A 142 -9.11 8.99 13.85
C VAL A 142 -9.26 9.06 15.37
N ASP A 143 -10.17 9.89 15.85
CA ASP A 143 -10.37 10.25 17.26
C ASP A 143 -11.45 9.42 17.98
N ASP A 144 -12.04 8.45 17.29
CA ASP A 144 -13.02 7.53 17.86
C ASP A 144 -12.86 6.12 17.23
N PRO A 145 -12.83 5.05 18.04
CA PRO A 145 -12.59 3.70 17.54
C PRO A 145 -13.75 3.16 16.68
N ASP A 146 -15.00 3.44 17.03
CA ASP A 146 -16.18 2.99 16.30
C ASP A 146 -16.31 3.76 14.98
N LYS A 147 -15.96 5.06 14.99
CA LYS A 147 -15.75 5.88 13.79
C LYS A 147 -14.70 5.26 12.88
N ALA A 148 -13.56 4.83 13.41
CA ALA A 148 -12.50 4.23 12.59
C ALA A 148 -12.97 2.95 11.88
N VAL A 149 -13.77 2.10 12.55
CA VAL A 149 -14.40 0.93 11.92
C VAL A 149 -15.39 1.35 10.83
N TRP A 150 -16.24 2.34 11.12
CA TRP A 150 -17.21 2.83 10.15
C TRP A 150 -16.53 3.41 8.90
N VAL A 151 -15.51 4.25 9.06
CA VAL A 151 -14.71 4.80 7.96
C VAL A 151 -14.04 3.68 7.16
N ALA A 152 -13.41 2.71 7.83
CA ALA A 152 -12.80 1.57 7.14
C ALA A 152 -13.84 0.76 6.35
N ASN A 153 -15.07 0.63 6.85
CA ASN A 153 -16.16 -0.04 6.14
C ASN A 153 -16.57 0.69 4.86
N GLU A 154 -16.67 2.01 4.88
CA GLU A 154 -17.06 2.81 3.70
C GLU A 154 -15.94 2.86 2.65
N ILE A 155 -14.69 3.00 3.08
CA ILE A 155 -13.52 3.10 2.19
C ILE A 155 -13.35 1.86 1.30
N ARG A 156 -13.84 0.69 1.71
CA ARG A 156 -13.72 -0.56 0.92
C ARG A 156 -14.17 -0.42 -0.53
N TRP A 157 -15.19 0.38 -0.83
CA TRP A 157 -15.63 0.59 -2.22
C TRP A 157 -14.64 1.40 -3.06
N TYR A 158 -13.83 2.24 -2.42
CA TYR A 158 -12.86 3.13 -3.05
C TYR A 158 -11.47 2.49 -3.21
N LEU A 159 -11.17 1.40 -2.51
CA LEU A 159 -9.88 0.70 -2.65
C LEU A 159 -9.60 0.23 -4.08
N PRO A 160 -10.57 -0.32 -4.85
CA PRO A 160 -10.37 -0.63 -6.27
C PRO A 160 -10.06 0.60 -7.13
N VAL A 161 -10.60 1.78 -6.79
CA VAL A 161 -10.33 3.05 -7.50
C VAL A 161 -8.86 3.44 -7.29
N MET A 162 -8.39 3.42 -6.04
CA MET A 162 -6.99 3.70 -5.70
C MET A 162 -6.03 2.67 -6.33
N LEU A 163 -6.40 1.39 -6.31
CA LEU A 163 -5.62 0.32 -6.94
C LEU A 163 -5.54 0.47 -8.46
N ALA A 164 -6.66 0.83 -9.11
CA ALA A 164 -6.69 1.06 -10.55
C ALA A 164 -5.76 2.19 -10.98
N LEU A 165 -5.80 3.33 -10.26
CA LEU A 165 -4.97 4.49 -10.53
C LEU A 165 -3.47 4.23 -10.28
N SER A 166 -3.14 3.49 -9.21
CA SER A 166 -1.76 3.21 -8.81
C SER A 166 -1.11 2.05 -9.59
N ALA A 167 -1.89 1.26 -10.32
CA ALA A 167 -1.43 0.03 -10.96
C ALA A 167 -0.19 0.23 -11.84
N ASN A 168 0.94 -0.32 -11.40
CA ASN A 168 2.23 -0.21 -12.10
C ASN A 168 3.06 -1.49 -12.04
N SER A 169 2.43 -2.64 -11.79
CA SER A 169 3.12 -3.93 -11.60
C SER A 169 2.66 -5.01 -12.58
N PRO A 170 2.77 -4.80 -13.90
CA PRO A 170 2.28 -5.76 -14.90
C PRO A 170 3.15 -7.01 -15.04
N PHE A 171 4.41 -6.95 -14.61
CA PHE A 171 5.39 -8.03 -14.75
C PHE A 171 5.60 -8.79 -13.44
N TRP A 172 5.69 -10.12 -13.53
CA TRP A 172 6.10 -10.97 -12.41
C TRP A 172 7.04 -12.08 -12.90
N ASN A 173 8.22 -12.22 -12.26
CA ASN A 173 9.31 -13.11 -12.72
C ASN A 173 9.74 -12.86 -14.18
N GLY A 174 9.68 -11.61 -14.64
CA GLY A 174 10.04 -11.24 -16.01
C GLY A 174 8.97 -11.52 -17.08
N PHE A 175 7.78 -11.99 -16.69
CA PHE A 175 6.67 -12.25 -17.60
C PHE A 175 5.58 -11.19 -17.47
N ASP A 176 5.06 -10.69 -18.59
CA ASP A 176 3.83 -9.90 -18.58
C ASP A 176 2.68 -10.82 -18.16
N THR A 177 2.03 -10.47 -17.05
CA THR A 177 0.98 -11.27 -16.44
C THR A 177 -0.37 -11.07 -17.13
N GLY A 178 -0.50 -10.02 -17.95
CA GLY A 178 -1.78 -9.53 -18.45
C GLY A 178 -2.63 -8.76 -17.43
N LEU A 179 -2.11 -8.55 -16.21
CA LEU A 179 -2.73 -7.71 -15.16
C LEU A 179 -2.10 -6.31 -15.16
N ALA A 180 -2.83 -5.29 -14.72
CA ALA A 180 -2.28 -3.96 -14.48
C ALA A 180 -1.51 -3.92 -13.14
N SER A 181 -2.07 -4.51 -12.09
CA SER A 181 -1.38 -4.75 -10.81
C SER A 181 -1.34 -6.25 -10.50
N ALA A 182 -0.22 -6.91 -10.82
CA ALA A 182 0.00 -8.27 -10.38
C ALA A 182 0.39 -8.33 -8.89
N ARG A 183 0.90 -7.23 -8.32
CA ARG A 183 1.22 -7.10 -6.88
C ARG A 183 0.04 -7.57 -6.03
N ALA A 184 -1.14 -7.00 -6.27
CA ALA A 184 -2.35 -7.32 -5.51
C ALA A 184 -2.64 -8.83 -5.49
N LYS A 185 -2.49 -9.52 -6.64
CA LYS A 185 -2.73 -10.96 -6.73
C LYS A 185 -1.61 -11.80 -6.16
N VAL A 186 -0.36 -11.34 -6.14
CA VAL A 186 0.74 -12.02 -5.46
C VAL A 186 0.52 -11.96 -3.95
N PHE A 187 0.21 -10.77 -3.42
CA PHE A 187 -0.02 -10.52 -2.00
C PHE A 187 -1.25 -11.28 -1.46
N GLU A 188 -2.37 -11.28 -2.19
CA GLU A 188 -3.61 -11.97 -1.80
C GLU A 188 -3.51 -13.50 -1.61
N ASN A 189 -2.39 -14.14 -1.97
CA ASN A 189 -2.20 -15.56 -1.64
C ASN A 189 -1.79 -15.79 -0.19
N LEU A 190 -1.38 -14.73 0.51
CA LEU A 190 -1.12 -14.78 1.94
C LEU A 190 -2.46 -14.90 2.70
N PRO A 191 -2.49 -15.60 3.85
CA PRO A 191 -3.68 -15.62 4.69
C PRO A 191 -4.02 -14.22 5.19
N ASN A 192 -5.26 -13.97 5.58
CA ASN A 192 -5.71 -12.70 6.19
C ASN A 192 -5.41 -11.45 5.33
N THR A 193 -5.39 -11.61 4.00
CA THR A 193 -4.98 -10.57 3.06
C THR A 193 -6.12 -10.18 2.13
N GLY A 194 -6.15 -8.91 1.74
CA GLY A 194 -7.08 -8.39 0.74
C GLY A 194 -8.31 -7.71 1.36
N MET A 195 -9.43 -7.75 0.65
CA MET A 195 -10.63 -7.00 1.02
C MET A 195 -11.24 -7.55 2.34
N PRO A 196 -11.32 -6.73 3.41
CA PRO A 196 -11.95 -7.16 4.66
C PRO A 196 -13.48 -7.22 4.53
N THR A 197 -14.11 -8.05 5.35
CA THR A 197 -15.56 -8.00 5.60
C THR A 197 -15.89 -6.79 6.47
N ALA A 198 -17.14 -6.33 6.43
CA ALA A 198 -17.58 -5.26 7.33
C ALA A 198 -17.54 -5.76 8.78
N PHE A 199 -17.15 -4.87 9.69
CA PHE A 199 -17.34 -5.06 11.13
C PHE A 199 -18.45 -4.14 11.63
N GLU A 200 -19.23 -4.58 12.61
CA GLU A 200 -20.36 -3.80 13.15
C GLU A 200 -19.87 -2.53 13.87
N ASP A 201 -18.86 -2.70 14.71
CA ASP A 201 -18.25 -1.69 15.56
C ASP A 201 -16.80 -2.09 15.91
N TYR A 202 -16.13 -1.29 16.74
CA TYR A 202 -14.77 -1.59 17.18
C TYR A 202 -14.70 -2.83 18.06
N ASP A 203 -15.70 -3.10 18.91
CA ASP A 203 -15.69 -4.29 19.77
C ASP A 203 -15.69 -5.57 18.91
N ALA A 204 -16.46 -5.61 17.82
CA ALA A 204 -16.45 -6.73 16.87
C ALA A 204 -15.10 -6.88 16.14
N PHE A 205 -14.43 -5.78 15.82
CA PHE A 205 -13.10 -5.80 15.22
C PHE A 205 -12.03 -6.27 16.22
N GLU A 206 -12.05 -5.76 17.44
CA GLU A 206 -11.15 -6.12 18.53
C GLU A 206 -11.30 -7.59 18.89
N ASP A 207 -12.53 -8.09 19.07
CA ASP A 207 -12.81 -9.52 19.30
C ASP A 207 -12.23 -10.41 18.19
N TYR A 208 -12.29 -9.96 16.93
CA TYR A 208 -11.68 -10.67 15.81
C TYR A 208 -10.15 -10.66 15.87
N GLU A 209 -9.53 -9.50 16.09
CA GLU A 209 -8.08 -9.34 16.24
C GLU A 209 -7.55 -10.22 17.38
N GLU A 210 -8.15 -10.10 18.57
CA GLU A 210 -7.80 -10.89 19.75
C GLU A 210 -7.97 -12.38 19.53
N ARG A 211 -9.03 -12.80 18.84
CA ARG A 211 -9.22 -14.21 18.47
C ARG A 211 -8.13 -14.69 17.53
N MET A 212 -7.76 -13.90 16.53
CA MET A 212 -6.72 -14.29 15.57
C MET A 212 -5.36 -14.48 16.26
N VAL A 213 -5.02 -13.59 17.20
CA VAL A 213 -3.80 -13.68 18.02
C VAL A 213 -3.87 -14.82 19.02
N SER A 214 -4.89 -14.86 19.88
CA SER A 214 -4.97 -15.80 21.01
C SER A 214 -5.09 -17.26 20.57
N GLN A 215 -5.63 -17.51 19.38
CA GLN A 215 -5.73 -18.85 18.79
C GLN A 215 -4.49 -19.21 17.93
N GLY A 216 -3.48 -18.34 17.87
CA GLY A 216 -2.23 -18.59 17.14
C GLY A 216 -2.40 -18.59 15.62
N SER A 217 -3.48 -18.00 15.09
CA SER A 217 -3.65 -17.82 13.64
C SER A 217 -2.68 -16.79 13.09
N ILE A 218 -2.34 -15.78 13.90
CA ILE A 218 -1.31 -14.76 13.63
C ILE A 218 -0.43 -14.55 14.87
N ASN A 219 0.80 -14.10 14.67
CA ASN A 219 1.73 -13.80 15.75
C ASN A 219 1.40 -12.48 16.46
N ASP A 220 0.98 -11.48 15.68
CA ASP A 220 0.55 -10.16 16.13
C ASP A 220 -0.39 -9.55 15.09
N ARG A 221 -1.10 -8.48 15.48
CA ARG A 221 -2.05 -7.73 14.64
C ARG A 221 -1.52 -7.25 13.29
N GLY A 222 -0.20 -7.05 13.16
CA GLY A 222 0.42 -6.61 11.91
C GLY A 222 0.19 -7.61 10.77
N GLU A 223 -0.03 -8.89 11.09
CA GLU A 223 -0.32 -9.96 10.13
C GLU A 223 -1.81 -10.04 9.70
N LEU A 224 -2.63 -9.03 10.04
CA LEU A 224 -3.91 -8.77 9.38
C LEU A 224 -3.69 -7.85 8.18
N TRP A 225 -3.26 -8.41 7.06
CA TRP A 225 -2.90 -7.66 5.84
C TRP A 225 -4.11 -7.24 4.99
N PHE A 226 -5.13 -6.69 5.63
CA PHE A 226 -6.30 -6.17 4.93
C PHE A 226 -5.94 -4.95 4.08
N ASP A 227 -6.62 -4.77 2.95
CA ASP A 227 -6.40 -3.62 2.07
C ASP A 227 -6.75 -2.28 2.75
N VAL A 228 -7.63 -2.33 3.75
CA VAL A 228 -7.92 -1.25 4.70
C VAL A 228 -8.14 -1.85 6.09
N ARG A 229 -7.71 -1.18 7.16
CA ARG A 229 -8.04 -1.58 8.54
C ARG A 229 -8.01 -0.41 9.52
N PRO A 230 -8.80 -0.48 10.61
CA PRO A 230 -8.45 0.24 11.83
C PRO A 230 -7.10 -0.27 12.35
N HIS A 231 -6.14 0.62 12.52
CA HIS A 231 -4.86 0.29 13.13
C HIS A 231 -4.94 0.56 14.64
N SER A 232 -5.35 -0.48 15.37
CA SER A 232 -5.58 -0.50 16.82
C SER A 232 -4.35 -0.09 17.67
N GLY A 233 -3.18 0.06 17.06
CA GLY A 233 -1.94 0.50 17.72
C GLY A 233 -1.58 1.96 17.53
N HIS A 234 -2.07 2.56 16.45
CA HIS A 234 -1.76 3.94 16.08
C HIS A 234 -2.99 4.85 16.19
N GLY A 235 -4.20 4.28 16.30
CA GLY A 235 -5.44 5.06 16.31
C GLY A 235 -5.76 5.62 14.94
N THR A 236 -5.47 4.88 13.87
CA THR A 236 -5.61 5.35 12.48
C THR A 236 -6.53 4.45 11.68
N VAL A 237 -7.08 4.94 10.58
CA VAL A 237 -7.48 4.10 9.46
C VAL A 237 -6.29 4.01 8.51
N GLU A 238 -5.90 2.78 8.18
CA GLU A 238 -4.74 2.49 7.34
C GLU A 238 -5.21 1.92 5.99
N VAL A 239 -4.83 2.57 4.90
CA VAL A 239 -5.09 2.13 3.51
C VAL A 239 -3.82 1.57 2.90
N ARG A 240 -3.89 0.35 2.35
CA ARG A 240 -2.74 -0.45 1.89
C ARG A 240 -2.87 -0.98 0.45
N ALA A 241 -3.98 -0.66 -0.20
CA ALA A 241 -4.30 -1.14 -1.55
C ALA A 241 -3.31 -0.69 -2.64
N PRO A 242 -2.80 0.56 -2.67
CA PRO A 242 -1.99 1.03 -3.79
C PRO A 242 -0.67 0.27 -4.00
N ASP A 243 -0.24 0.14 -5.25
CA ASP A 243 1.11 -0.32 -5.60
C ASP A 243 2.15 0.73 -5.14
N GLY A 244 3.36 0.32 -4.77
CA GLY A 244 4.49 1.24 -4.54
C GLY A 244 4.83 2.03 -5.82
N GLN A 245 5.24 3.30 -5.68
CA GLN A 245 5.38 4.22 -6.82
C GLN A 245 6.81 4.74 -6.99
N HIS A 246 7.27 4.89 -8.24
CA HIS A 246 8.52 5.62 -8.53
C HIS A 246 8.34 7.15 -8.42
N ASP A 247 7.22 7.70 -8.93
CA ASP A 247 6.96 9.13 -9.00
C ASP A 247 6.34 9.64 -7.67
N PRO A 248 7.00 10.56 -6.94
CA PRO A 248 6.48 11.07 -5.67
C PRO A 248 5.17 11.86 -5.84
N SER A 249 4.92 12.51 -6.98
CA SER A 249 3.67 13.26 -7.21
C SER A 249 2.43 12.35 -7.20
N VAL A 250 2.60 11.09 -7.59
CA VAL A 250 1.54 10.07 -7.53
C VAL A 250 1.28 9.67 -6.08
N VAL A 251 2.33 9.55 -5.26
CA VAL A 251 2.20 9.24 -3.82
C VAL A 251 1.49 10.36 -3.08
N GLU A 252 1.92 11.59 -3.32
CA GLU A 252 1.30 12.79 -2.74
C GLU A 252 -0.21 12.84 -3.03
N THR A 253 -0.61 12.56 -4.27
CA THR A 253 -2.02 12.49 -4.66
C THR A 253 -2.78 11.41 -3.88
N PHE A 254 -2.20 10.23 -3.68
CA PHE A 254 -2.86 9.17 -2.91
C PHE A 254 -2.94 9.48 -1.42
N VAL A 255 -1.95 10.17 -0.86
CA VAL A 255 -1.96 10.63 0.53
C VAL A 255 -3.04 11.69 0.72
N GLU A 256 -3.11 12.68 -0.17
CA GLU A 256 -4.16 13.71 -0.18
C GLU A 256 -5.56 13.09 -0.32
N TYR A 257 -5.74 12.20 -1.29
CA TYR A 257 -7.03 11.54 -1.50
C TYR A 257 -7.44 10.67 -0.30
N THR A 258 -6.51 9.90 0.27
CA THR A 258 -6.82 9.05 1.44
C THR A 258 -7.16 9.91 2.65
N HIS A 259 -6.42 10.99 2.89
CA HIS A 259 -6.70 11.94 3.96
C HIS A 259 -8.09 12.55 3.81
N ALA A 260 -8.38 13.14 2.65
CA ALA A 260 -9.66 13.79 2.38
C ALA A 260 -10.84 12.80 2.49
N LEU A 261 -10.66 11.57 2.00
CA LEU A 261 -11.69 10.53 2.07
C LEU A 261 -11.96 10.08 3.52
N VAL A 262 -10.92 9.90 4.34
CA VAL A 262 -11.08 9.55 5.76
C VAL A 262 -11.75 10.69 6.53
N VAL A 263 -11.36 11.94 6.30
CA VAL A 263 -11.95 13.11 6.96
C VAL A 263 -13.42 13.27 6.57
N ASP A 264 -13.77 13.18 5.28
CA ASP A 264 -15.15 13.24 4.81
C ASP A 264 -16.03 12.14 5.43
N PHE A 265 -15.55 10.90 5.50
CA PHE A 265 -16.29 9.84 6.16
C PHE A 265 -16.37 10.01 7.69
N ALA A 266 -15.32 10.53 8.32
CA ALA A 266 -15.36 10.88 9.74
C ALA A 266 -16.44 11.93 10.04
N GLU A 267 -16.60 12.94 9.19
CA GLU A 267 -17.66 13.96 9.31
C GLU A 267 -19.06 13.35 9.12
N ARG A 268 -19.25 12.48 8.12
CA ARG A 268 -20.54 11.80 7.89
C ARG A 268 -20.94 10.86 9.03
N TYR A 269 -19.98 10.22 9.68
CA TYR A 269 -20.22 9.43 10.88
C TYR A 269 -20.77 10.30 12.01
N GLU A 270 -20.21 11.49 12.23
CA GLU A 270 -20.69 12.44 13.24
C GLU A 270 -22.10 12.96 12.92
N ASP A 271 -22.42 13.13 11.63
CA ASP A 271 -23.77 13.46 11.16
C ASP A 271 -24.77 12.29 11.30
N GLY A 272 -24.30 11.09 11.67
CA GLY A 272 -25.12 9.91 11.88
C GLY A 272 -25.61 9.27 10.59
N GLU A 273 -24.87 9.41 9.48
CA GLU A 273 -25.20 8.75 8.23
C GLU A 273 -25.18 7.21 8.38
N PRO A 274 -26.15 6.48 7.81
CA PRO A 274 -26.10 5.03 7.80
C PRO A 274 -24.96 4.54 6.91
N GLY A 275 -24.26 3.48 7.35
CA GLY A 275 -23.23 2.84 6.53
C GLY A 275 -23.80 2.17 5.27
N THR A 276 -22.96 2.00 4.26
CA THR A 276 -23.31 1.40 2.98
C THR A 276 -23.18 -0.12 3.05
N ASP A 277 -24.30 -0.84 2.88
CA ASP A 277 -24.28 -2.31 2.82
C ASP A 277 -23.85 -2.79 1.42
N VAL A 278 -22.55 -3.06 1.27
CA VAL A 278 -21.98 -3.66 0.06
C VAL A 278 -21.52 -5.08 0.36
N ARG A 279 -22.05 -6.04 -0.41
CA ARG A 279 -21.56 -7.41 -0.37
C ARG A 279 -20.08 -7.48 -0.74
N ARG A 280 -19.32 -8.26 0.05
CA ARG A 280 -17.89 -8.48 -0.19
C ARG A 280 -17.60 -9.00 -1.61
N GLU A 281 -18.47 -9.82 -2.18
CA GLU A 281 -18.26 -10.34 -3.54
C GLU A 281 -18.31 -9.24 -4.62
N VAL A 282 -19.06 -8.16 -4.39
CA VAL A 282 -19.08 -6.99 -5.28
C VAL A 282 -17.77 -6.21 -5.16
N LEU A 283 -17.27 -6.05 -3.93
CA LEU A 283 -15.98 -5.42 -3.67
C LEU A 283 -14.82 -6.23 -4.30
N ASP A 284 -14.85 -7.55 -4.17
CA ASP A 284 -13.87 -8.46 -4.79
C ASP A 284 -13.90 -8.38 -6.32
N GLU A 285 -15.09 -8.27 -6.93
CA GLU A 285 -15.24 -8.07 -8.37
C GLU A 285 -14.69 -6.70 -8.81
N ASN A 286 -14.99 -5.63 -8.08
CA ASN A 286 -14.42 -4.30 -8.36
C ASN A 286 -12.89 -4.32 -8.25
N LYS A 287 -12.34 -4.97 -7.22
CA LYS A 287 -10.90 -5.17 -7.07
C LYS A 287 -10.32 -5.97 -8.24
N TRP A 288 -10.98 -7.03 -8.70
CA TRP A 288 -10.56 -7.77 -9.89
C TRP A 288 -10.50 -6.88 -11.14
N ARG A 289 -11.51 -6.04 -11.36
CA ARG A 289 -11.52 -5.11 -12.50
C ARG A 289 -10.38 -4.12 -12.43
N ALA A 290 -10.09 -3.55 -11.26
CA ALA A 290 -8.92 -2.69 -11.04
C ALA A 290 -7.61 -3.43 -11.35
N VAL A 291 -7.42 -4.60 -10.76
CA VAL A 291 -6.25 -5.47 -10.97
C VAL A 291 -6.01 -5.76 -12.44
N ARG A 292 -7.08 -6.09 -13.18
CA ARG A 292 -6.97 -6.53 -14.57
C ARG A 292 -6.83 -5.36 -15.54
N HIS A 293 -7.57 -4.28 -15.33
CA HIS A 293 -7.78 -3.25 -16.33
C HIS A 293 -7.10 -1.91 -15.99
N GLY A 294 -6.64 -1.69 -14.77
CA GLY A 294 -5.98 -0.43 -14.39
C GLY A 294 -6.86 0.76 -14.74
N HIS A 295 -6.33 1.72 -15.50
CA HIS A 295 -7.06 2.93 -15.89
C HIS A 295 -8.31 2.68 -16.75
N ASP A 296 -8.40 1.53 -17.44
CA ASP A 296 -9.59 1.12 -18.22
C ASP A 296 -10.69 0.46 -17.36
N ALA A 297 -10.55 0.44 -16.04
CA ALA A 297 -11.50 -0.21 -15.15
C ALA A 297 -12.86 0.52 -15.08
N SER A 298 -13.87 -0.25 -14.70
CA SER A 298 -15.19 0.24 -14.32
C SER A 298 -15.70 -0.55 -13.12
N PHE A 299 -16.55 0.05 -12.29
CA PHE A 299 -16.92 -0.48 -10.98
C PHE A 299 -18.43 -0.64 -10.86
N LEU A 300 -18.86 -1.70 -10.19
CA LEU A 300 -20.23 -1.89 -9.75
C LEU A 300 -20.54 -0.89 -8.63
N GLU A 301 -21.60 -0.09 -8.80
CA GLU A 301 -22.07 0.84 -7.77
C GLU A 301 -22.95 0.12 -6.73
N PRO A 302 -22.95 0.56 -5.45
CA PRO A 302 -23.76 -0.05 -4.38
C PRO A 302 -25.26 -0.09 -4.71
N GLU A 303 -25.80 1.00 -5.28
CA GLU A 303 -27.21 1.14 -5.64
C GLU A 303 -27.58 0.44 -6.97
N GLY A 304 -26.58 -0.18 -7.62
CA GLY A 304 -26.69 -0.85 -8.90
C GLY A 304 -26.28 0.05 -10.07
N GLY A 305 -25.73 -0.58 -11.11
CA GLY A 305 -25.15 0.13 -12.25
C GLY A 305 -23.66 -0.13 -12.38
N VAL A 306 -23.03 0.58 -13.31
CA VAL A 306 -21.59 0.55 -13.55
C VAL A 306 -21.10 1.97 -13.78
N VAL A 307 -20.01 2.35 -13.12
CA VAL A 307 -19.33 3.65 -13.27
C VAL A 307 -17.91 3.43 -13.78
N SER A 308 -17.44 4.24 -14.73
CA SER A 308 -16.05 4.17 -15.20
C SER A 308 -15.08 4.78 -14.19
N LEU A 309 -13.79 4.40 -14.23
CA LEU A 309 -12.78 5.03 -13.39
C LEU A 309 -12.74 6.56 -13.57
N GLY A 310 -12.77 7.04 -14.81
CA GLY A 310 -12.76 8.48 -15.10
C GLY A 310 -13.95 9.24 -14.51
N GLU A 311 -15.15 8.64 -14.50
CA GLU A 311 -16.32 9.25 -13.84
C GLU A 311 -16.15 9.31 -12.31
N VAL A 312 -15.57 8.29 -11.69
CA VAL A 312 -15.27 8.32 -10.25
C VAL A 312 -14.19 9.34 -9.94
N VAL A 313 -13.14 9.42 -10.75
CA VAL A 313 -12.05 10.40 -10.61
C VAL A 313 -12.61 11.81 -10.68
N GLU A 314 -13.44 12.13 -11.68
CA GLU A 314 -14.02 13.47 -11.80
C GLU A 314 -14.89 13.81 -10.58
N ARG A 315 -15.74 12.86 -10.16
CA ARG A 315 -16.63 13.03 -8.99
C ARG A 315 -15.83 13.28 -7.72
N GLU A 316 -14.83 12.45 -7.43
CA GLU A 316 -14.05 12.55 -6.18
C GLU A 316 -13.10 13.75 -6.20
N ALA A 317 -12.49 14.06 -7.34
CA ALA A 317 -11.64 15.25 -7.48
C ALA A 317 -12.42 16.55 -7.29
N GLU A 318 -13.68 16.62 -7.72
CA GLU A 318 -14.55 17.77 -7.45
C GLU A 318 -15.07 17.79 -6.00
N ARG A 319 -15.57 16.66 -5.52
CA ARG A 319 -16.23 16.57 -4.21
C ARG A 319 -15.26 16.78 -3.04
N LEU A 320 -14.05 16.27 -3.15
CA LEU A 320 -13.03 16.31 -2.10
C LEU A 320 -11.96 17.39 -2.33
N ASP A 321 -12.06 18.17 -3.42
CA ASP A 321 -11.05 19.15 -3.85
C ASP A 321 -9.64 18.55 -4.00
N VAL A 322 -9.55 17.36 -4.61
CA VAL A 322 -8.29 16.63 -4.87
C VAL A 322 -8.00 16.62 -6.38
N PRO A 323 -7.54 17.73 -6.99
CA PRO A 323 -7.32 17.83 -8.43
C PRO A 323 -6.25 16.86 -8.95
N GLY A 324 -5.31 16.44 -8.09
CA GLY A 324 -4.25 15.49 -8.45
C GLY A 324 -4.78 14.15 -8.98
N LEU A 325 -5.99 13.74 -8.60
CA LEU A 325 -6.63 12.53 -9.14
C LEU A 325 -6.81 12.62 -10.66
N ARG A 326 -7.16 13.80 -11.19
CA ARG A 326 -7.28 14.04 -12.64
C ARG A 326 -5.90 13.95 -13.30
N ASP A 327 -4.89 14.57 -12.69
CA ASP A 327 -3.52 14.52 -13.20
C ASP A 327 -2.96 13.10 -13.27
N VAL A 328 -3.26 12.25 -12.27
CA VAL A 328 -2.85 10.84 -12.27
C VAL A 328 -3.60 10.05 -13.34
N TYR A 329 -4.91 10.27 -13.51
CA TYR A 329 -5.74 9.56 -14.49
C TYR A 329 -5.44 9.95 -15.95
N ASP A 330 -5.15 11.22 -16.22
CA ASP A 330 -4.90 11.73 -17.57
C ASP A 330 -3.50 11.32 -18.12
N ARG A 331 -2.60 10.84 -17.25
CA ARG A 331 -1.28 10.31 -17.62
C ARG A 331 -1.40 8.88 -18.16
N GLU A 332 -0.40 8.45 -18.93
CA GLU A 332 -0.25 7.02 -19.30
C GLU A 332 -0.13 6.18 -18.02
N SER A 333 -0.96 5.15 -17.89
CA SER A 333 -0.97 4.29 -16.70
C SER A 333 0.40 3.66 -16.46
N GLY A 334 0.78 3.44 -15.20
CA GLY A 334 2.08 2.85 -14.85
C GLY A 334 2.30 1.49 -15.52
N ALA A 335 1.26 0.67 -15.61
CA ALA A 335 1.29 -0.62 -16.28
C ALA A 335 1.51 -0.51 -17.80
N GLU A 336 0.84 0.41 -18.48
CA GLU A 336 1.04 0.63 -19.92
C GLU A 336 2.39 1.24 -20.23
N ARG A 337 2.83 2.24 -19.44
CA ARG A 337 4.17 2.83 -19.55
C ARG A 337 5.25 1.76 -19.46
N GLN A 338 5.17 0.87 -18.47
CA GLN A 338 6.15 -0.21 -18.33
C GLN A 338 6.11 -1.20 -19.51
N ARG A 339 4.92 -1.57 -20.00
CA ARG A 339 4.80 -2.45 -21.18
C ARG A 339 5.37 -1.81 -22.43
N ARG A 340 5.11 -0.53 -22.65
CA ARG A 340 5.61 0.24 -23.78
C ARG A 340 7.14 0.31 -23.74
N ILE A 341 7.73 0.75 -22.63
CA ILE A 341 9.19 0.81 -22.46
C ILE A 341 9.81 -0.59 -22.65
N ARG A 342 9.19 -1.65 -22.11
CA ARG A 342 9.67 -3.02 -22.31
C ARG A 342 9.68 -3.45 -23.78
N GLY A 343 8.64 -3.07 -24.53
CA GLY A 343 8.46 -3.44 -25.92
C GLY A 343 9.34 -2.64 -26.88
N GLU A 344 9.53 -1.35 -26.61
CA GLU A 344 10.27 -0.41 -27.47
C GLU A 344 11.77 -0.40 -27.15
N ASP A 345 12.14 -0.34 -25.87
CA ASP A 345 13.51 -0.06 -25.42
C ASP A 345 14.15 -1.23 -24.65
N GLY A 346 13.36 -2.23 -24.27
CA GLY A 346 13.83 -3.48 -23.68
C GLY A 346 13.94 -3.47 -22.15
N ALA A 347 14.58 -4.52 -21.62
CA ALA A 347 14.60 -4.79 -20.18
C ALA A 347 15.32 -3.73 -19.36
N ARG A 348 16.48 -3.27 -19.85
CA ARG A 348 17.33 -2.35 -19.11
C ARG A 348 16.68 -0.98 -18.99
N ALA A 349 16.14 -0.46 -20.09
CA ALA A 349 15.40 0.80 -20.09
C ALA A 349 14.19 0.76 -19.13
N LEU A 350 13.50 -0.39 -19.05
CA LEU A 350 12.42 -0.56 -18.09
C LEU A 350 12.92 -0.46 -16.64
N TYR A 351 14.04 -1.11 -16.31
CA TYR A 351 14.62 -1.03 -14.96
C TYR A 351 15.06 0.40 -14.62
N ASP A 352 15.72 1.08 -15.56
CA ASP A 352 16.12 2.49 -15.39
C ASP A 352 14.90 3.40 -15.21
N SER A 353 13.76 3.09 -15.83
CA SER A 353 12.54 3.91 -15.79
C SER A 353 11.78 3.90 -14.46
N ILE A 354 12.18 3.04 -13.53
CA ILE A 354 11.59 2.88 -12.18
C ILE A 354 12.59 3.17 -11.06
N LEU A 355 13.82 3.61 -11.38
CA LEU A 355 14.77 4.12 -10.39
C LEU A 355 14.27 5.44 -9.80
N LEU A 356 14.64 5.70 -8.55
CA LEU A 356 14.40 6.96 -7.86
C LEU A 356 15.52 7.98 -8.09
#